data_AF-A0A8I0FB38-F1
#
_entry.id   AF-A0A8I0FB38-F1
#
_cell.length_a   1.000
_cell.length_b   1.000
_cell.length_c   1.000
_cell.angle_alpha   90.00
_cell.angle_beta   90.00
_cell.angle_gamma   90.00
#
_symmetry.space_group_name_H-M   'P 1'
#
loop_
_entity.id
_entity.type
_entity.pdbx_description
1 polymer ?
#
loop_
_entity_poly.entity_id
_entity_poly.type
_entity_poly.pdbx_seq_one_letter_code
_entity_poly.pdbx_strand_id
1 'polypeptide(L)'
;DLTAKALSIDSTEGQIISQAKIDLQSLKEINNQQGIISADQGIQVKSTGLNNNLGQISSAQGEIVLNAGQGLLSNQTGKIIAGQALQLTADQFDNSQQGQLNSQTTLDIQTKKDINNQSGIIAANQKVNLNSQGLNNNKGQIVSLNDALTVNSGTSVLDNQSGVLQAKGNIRIDAEQVNSQS
;
A
#
# COMPACT_ATOMS: atom_id res chain seq x y z
N ASP A 1 -15.70 1.82 18.41
CA ASP A 1 -14.67 1.05 17.70
C ASP A 1 -15.20 -0.32 17.31
N LEU A 2 -14.63 -0.92 16.27
CA LEU A 2 -14.83 -2.32 15.89
C LEU A 2 -13.50 -3.05 16.06
N THR A 3 -13.50 -4.16 16.79
CA THR A 3 -12.33 -5.03 16.94
C THR A 3 -12.70 -6.45 16.61
N ALA A 4 -11.93 -7.11 15.75
CA ALA A 4 -12.09 -8.52 15.42
C ALA A 4 -10.76 -9.25 15.59
N LYS A 5 -10.78 -10.37 16.30
CA LYS A 5 -9.65 -11.30 16.43
C LYS A 5 -10.13 -12.68 16.02
N ALA A 6 -9.57 -13.22 14.94
CA ALA A 6 -10.05 -14.48 14.37
C ALA A 6 -8.92 -15.28 13.73
N LEU A 7 -9.17 -16.58 13.49
CA LEU A 7 -8.26 -17.41 12.70
C LEU A 7 -8.14 -16.89 11.26
N SER A 8 -9.27 -16.51 10.65
CA SER A 8 -9.40 -15.93 9.31
C SER A 8 -10.48 -14.86 9.34
N ILE A 9 -10.35 -13.83 8.50
CA ILE A 9 -11.37 -12.81 8.30
C ILE A 9 -11.63 -12.73 6.80
N ASP A 10 -12.89 -12.86 6.41
CA ASP A 10 -13.34 -12.79 5.02
C ASP A 10 -14.46 -11.75 4.91
N SER A 11 -14.25 -10.75 4.06
CA SER A 11 -15.15 -9.67 3.70
C SER A 11 -15.37 -9.64 2.18
N THR A 12 -15.21 -10.78 1.50
CA THR A 12 -15.45 -10.89 0.05
C THR A 12 -16.86 -10.46 -0.28
N GLU A 13 -16.99 -9.46 -1.17
CA GLU A 13 -18.29 -8.82 -1.54
C GLU A 13 -19.05 -8.21 -0.34
N GLY A 14 -18.45 -8.24 0.85
CA GLY A 14 -19.04 -7.81 2.11
C GLY A 14 -18.54 -6.44 2.55
N GLN A 15 -19.02 -6.00 3.71
CA GLN A 15 -18.67 -4.71 4.29
C GLN A 15 -18.33 -4.82 5.78
N ILE A 16 -17.21 -4.25 6.19
CA ILE A 16 -16.82 -4.01 7.58
C ILE A 16 -16.68 -2.49 7.76
N ILE A 17 -17.66 -1.87 8.41
CA ILE A 17 -17.75 -0.40 8.50
C ILE A 17 -17.83 0.06 9.97
N SER A 18 -17.14 1.15 10.30
CA SER A 18 -17.16 1.77 11.64
C SER A 18 -17.08 3.30 11.54
N GLN A 19 -17.86 4.03 12.33
CA GLN A 19 -17.70 5.49 12.50
C GLN A 19 -16.54 5.87 13.44
N ALA A 20 -15.88 4.87 14.02
CA ALA A 20 -14.73 5.05 14.90
C ALA A 20 -13.54 4.32 14.27
N LYS A 21 -12.69 3.66 15.07
CA LYS A 21 -11.60 2.84 14.53
C LYS A 21 -12.06 1.42 14.19
N ILE A 22 -11.28 0.77 13.32
CA ILE A 22 -11.31 -0.67 13.05
C ILE A 22 -9.94 -1.27 13.43
N ASP A 23 -9.94 -2.34 14.22
CA ASP A 23 -8.77 -3.19 14.50
C ASP A 23 -9.08 -4.64 14.11
N LEU A 24 -8.43 -5.14 13.05
CA LEU A 24 -8.58 -6.50 12.56
C LEU A 24 -7.28 -7.28 12.80
N GLN A 25 -7.38 -8.37 13.57
CA GLN A 25 -6.26 -9.27 13.84
C GLN A 25 -6.62 -10.68 13.35
N SER A 26 -5.92 -11.13 12.33
CA SER A 26 -6.06 -12.47 11.77
C SER A 26 -4.77 -13.27 11.91
N LEU A 27 -4.90 -14.58 12.16
CA LEU A 27 -3.77 -15.51 12.11
C LEU A 27 -3.49 -16.03 10.69
N LYS A 28 -4.34 -15.68 9.73
CA LYS A 28 -4.22 -16.03 8.31
C LYS A 28 -4.29 -14.77 7.45
N GLU A 29 -4.35 -14.96 6.14
CA GLU A 29 -4.74 -13.91 5.21
C GLU A 29 -6.13 -13.34 5.56
N ILE A 30 -6.27 -12.02 5.42
CA ILE A 30 -7.58 -11.37 5.37
C ILE A 30 -7.98 -11.22 3.91
N ASN A 31 -9.18 -11.68 3.57
CA ASN A 31 -9.73 -11.52 2.24
C ASN A 31 -10.76 -10.37 2.23
N ASN A 32 -10.51 -9.34 1.43
CA ASN A 32 -11.42 -8.22 1.16
C ASN A 32 -11.69 -8.09 -0.34
N GLN A 33 -11.63 -9.19 -1.09
CA GLN A 33 -11.85 -9.18 -2.53
C GLN A 33 -13.25 -8.67 -2.88
N GLN A 34 -13.35 -7.64 -3.73
CA GLN A 34 -14.63 -6.97 -4.04
C GLN A 34 -15.39 -6.45 -2.79
N GLY A 35 -14.73 -6.40 -1.62
CA GLY A 35 -15.29 -6.00 -0.35
C GLY A 35 -14.96 -4.56 0.03
N ILE A 36 -15.50 -4.11 1.16
CA ILE A 36 -15.25 -2.79 1.72
C ILE A 36 -14.87 -2.91 3.19
N ILE A 37 -13.72 -2.36 3.57
CA ILE A 37 -13.34 -2.10 4.96
C ILE A 37 -13.20 -0.59 5.12
N SER A 38 -14.10 0.05 5.88
CA SER A 38 -14.13 1.51 5.99
C SER A 38 -14.30 2.02 7.42
N ALA A 39 -13.43 2.94 7.85
CA ALA A 39 -13.48 3.51 9.19
C ALA A 39 -13.29 5.03 9.20
N ASP A 40 -14.06 5.79 9.97
CA ASP A 40 -13.84 7.25 10.00
C ASP A 40 -12.52 7.64 10.68
N GLN A 41 -12.15 6.96 11.78
CA GLN A 41 -11.06 7.41 12.67
C GLN A 41 -9.77 6.58 12.60
N GLY A 42 -9.72 5.59 11.71
CA GLY A 42 -8.51 4.83 11.41
C GLY A 42 -8.72 3.33 11.29
N ILE A 43 -7.80 2.67 10.61
CA ILE A 43 -7.81 1.22 10.39
C ILE A 43 -6.45 0.65 10.80
N GLN A 44 -6.47 -0.39 11.63
CA GLN A 44 -5.32 -1.23 11.90
C GLN A 44 -5.62 -2.66 11.45
N VAL A 45 -4.74 -3.25 10.65
CA VAL A 45 -4.81 -4.64 10.21
C VAL A 45 -3.50 -5.35 10.57
N LYS A 46 -3.63 -6.51 11.21
CA LYS A 46 -2.53 -7.46 11.40
C LYS A 46 -2.94 -8.84 10.89
N SER A 47 -2.19 -9.38 9.93
CA SER A 47 -2.49 -10.65 9.28
C SER A 47 -1.20 -11.32 8.77
N THR A 48 -1.32 -12.49 8.13
CA THR A 48 -0.21 -13.15 7.43
C THR A 48 -0.37 -13.07 5.90
N GLY A 49 -1.07 -12.04 5.43
CA GLY A 49 -1.48 -11.82 4.05
C GLY A 49 -2.69 -10.91 4.00
N LEU A 50 -2.86 -10.15 2.94
CA LEU A 50 -4.04 -9.31 2.76
C LEU A 50 -4.40 -9.22 1.28
N ASN A 51 -5.56 -9.76 0.91
CA ASN A 51 -6.10 -9.65 -0.43
C ASN A 51 -7.15 -8.52 -0.46
N ASN A 52 -6.83 -7.42 -1.12
CA ASN A 52 -7.73 -6.30 -1.38
C ASN A 52 -8.03 -6.15 -2.88
N ASN A 53 -7.91 -7.22 -3.66
CA ASN A 53 -8.15 -7.15 -5.11
C ASN A 53 -9.60 -6.77 -5.40
N LEU A 54 -9.81 -5.80 -6.30
CA LEU A 54 -11.14 -5.21 -6.58
C LEU A 54 -11.86 -4.64 -5.34
N GLY A 55 -11.21 -4.62 -4.18
CA GLY A 55 -11.77 -4.18 -2.90
C GLY A 55 -11.39 -2.75 -2.57
N GLN A 56 -11.96 -2.25 -1.47
CA GLN A 56 -11.64 -0.94 -0.92
C GLN A 56 -11.32 -1.04 0.57
N ILE A 57 -10.19 -0.45 0.96
CA ILE A 57 -9.86 -0.15 2.36
C ILE A 57 -9.73 1.36 2.49
N SER A 58 -10.56 1.99 3.31
CA SER A 58 -10.56 3.46 3.41
C SER A 58 -10.72 3.97 4.82
N SER A 59 -9.96 5.01 5.18
CA SER A 59 -10.23 5.80 6.38
C SER A 59 -10.47 7.26 6.04
N ALA A 60 -11.57 7.82 6.54
CA ALA A 60 -11.98 9.18 6.17
C ALA A 60 -11.09 10.25 6.81
N GLN A 61 -10.75 10.10 8.08
CA GLN A 61 -10.01 11.09 8.88
C GLN A 61 -8.84 10.47 9.63
N GLY A 62 -8.66 9.15 9.56
CA GLY A 62 -7.64 8.42 10.31
C GLY A 62 -6.47 7.94 9.45
N GLU A 63 -5.45 7.46 10.14
CA GLU A 63 -4.38 6.69 9.53
C GLU A 63 -4.84 5.27 9.18
N ILE A 64 -4.15 4.66 8.23
CA ILE A 64 -4.27 3.23 7.94
C ILE A 64 -2.91 2.58 8.20
N VAL A 65 -2.90 1.55 9.04
CA VAL A 65 -1.74 0.71 9.32
C VAL A 65 -2.05 -0.73 8.89
N LEU A 66 -1.40 -1.19 7.82
CA LEU A 66 -1.57 -2.55 7.29
C LEU A 66 -0.29 -3.35 7.54
N ASN A 67 -0.39 -4.42 8.32
CA ASN A 67 0.70 -5.36 8.54
C ASN A 67 0.27 -6.76 8.06
N ALA A 68 0.69 -7.13 6.86
CA ALA A 68 0.47 -8.46 6.26
C ALA A 68 1.52 -9.49 6.67
N GLY A 69 2.40 -9.16 7.63
CA GLY A 69 3.38 -10.09 8.20
C GLY A 69 4.39 -10.59 7.17
N GLN A 70 4.47 -11.92 7.03
CA GLN A 70 5.33 -12.61 6.04
C GLN A 70 4.58 -12.96 4.75
N GLY A 71 3.36 -12.43 4.56
CA GLY A 71 2.54 -12.71 3.38
C GLY A 71 2.63 -11.62 2.32
N LEU A 72 1.93 -11.91 1.21
CA LEU A 72 1.63 -10.93 0.16
C LEU A 72 0.53 -9.98 0.64
N LEU A 73 0.69 -8.70 0.35
CA LEU A 73 -0.43 -7.77 0.27
C LEU A 73 -0.74 -7.54 -1.21
N SER A 74 -1.94 -7.92 -1.65
CA SER A 74 -2.40 -7.76 -3.04
C SER A 74 -3.48 -6.69 -3.09
N ASN A 75 -3.32 -5.71 -3.98
CA ASN A 75 -4.23 -4.59 -4.20
C ASN A 75 -4.52 -4.39 -5.71
N GLN A 76 -4.57 -5.47 -6.47
CA GLN A 76 -4.82 -5.41 -7.91
C GLN A 76 -6.22 -4.89 -8.19
N THR A 77 -6.32 -3.81 -8.97
CA THR A 77 -7.60 -3.09 -9.22
C THR A 77 -8.31 -2.65 -7.93
N GLY A 78 -7.62 -2.72 -6.79
CA GLY A 78 -8.12 -2.36 -5.47
C GLY A 78 -7.74 -0.94 -5.09
N LYS A 79 -8.34 -0.45 -4.02
CA LYS A 79 -8.10 0.90 -3.49
C LYS A 79 -7.77 0.86 -2.02
N ILE A 80 -6.72 1.57 -1.63
CA ILE A 80 -6.38 1.84 -0.23
C ILE A 80 -6.21 3.35 -0.07
N ILE A 81 -7.08 3.97 0.74
CA ILE A 81 -7.21 5.44 0.83
C ILE A 81 -7.19 5.88 2.30
N ALA A 82 -6.11 6.52 2.73
CA ALA A 82 -5.97 7.03 4.10
C ALA A 82 -6.22 8.54 4.17
N GLY A 83 -7.11 8.96 5.07
CA GLY A 83 -7.38 10.37 5.40
C GLY A 83 -6.25 11.06 6.16
N GLN A 84 -5.32 10.30 6.73
CA GLN A 84 -4.04 10.79 7.25
C GLN A 84 -2.86 10.01 6.66
N ALA A 85 -2.06 9.33 7.49
CA ALA A 85 -0.89 8.57 7.05
C ALA A 85 -1.29 7.15 6.62
N LEU A 86 -0.51 6.58 5.72
CA LEU A 86 -0.63 5.19 5.32
C LEU A 86 0.68 4.47 5.59
N GLN A 87 0.64 3.44 6.42
CA GLN A 87 1.78 2.57 6.71
C GLN A 87 1.45 1.15 6.24
N LEU A 88 2.34 0.57 5.44
CA LEU A 88 2.21 -0.78 4.91
C LEU A 88 3.47 -1.58 5.19
N THR A 89 3.30 -2.74 5.82
CA THR A 89 4.36 -3.73 6.04
C THR A 89 3.92 -5.09 5.50
N ALA A 90 4.74 -5.73 4.66
CA ALA A 90 4.46 -7.04 4.09
C ALA A 90 5.76 -7.78 3.72
N ASP A 91 5.67 -9.05 3.29
CA ASP A 91 6.81 -9.72 2.66
C ASP A 91 6.98 -9.21 1.24
N GLN A 92 5.90 -9.21 0.47
CA GLN A 92 5.81 -8.67 -0.89
C GLN A 92 4.55 -7.79 -1.00
N PHE A 93 4.58 -6.80 -1.90
CA PHE A 93 3.44 -5.95 -2.18
C PHE A 93 3.15 -5.89 -3.68
N ASP A 94 1.90 -6.18 -4.05
CA ASP A 94 1.42 -6.11 -5.42
C ASP A 94 0.28 -5.07 -5.54
N ASN A 95 0.60 -3.95 -6.16
CA ASN A 95 -0.30 -2.87 -6.55
C ASN A 95 -0.50 -2.80 -8.08
N SER A 96 -0.17 -3.87 -8.80
CA SER A 96 -0.26 -3.88 -10.25
C SER A 96 -1.70 -3.83 -10.74
N GLN A 97 -1.89 -3.74 -12.06
CA GLN A 97 -3.22 -3.80 -12.68
C GLN A 97 -4.19 -2.73 -12.14
N GLN A 98 -3.76 -1.47 -12.21
CA GLN A 98 -4.56 -0.31 -11.81
C GLN A 98 -4.90 -0.26 -10.30
N GLY A 99 -4.10 -0.93 -9.46
CA GLY A 99 -4.17 -0.74 -8.01
C GLY A 99 -3.84 0.69 -7.59
N GLN A 100 -4.49 1.17 -6.52
CA GLN A 100 -4.33 2.54 -6.04
C GLN A 100 -4.08 2.60 -4.54
N LEU A 101 -2.99 3.27 -4.14
CA LEU A 101 -2.71 3.68 -2.77
C LEU A 101 -2.66 5.21 -2.72
N ASN A 102 -3.44 5.80 -1.81
CA ASN A 102 -3.49 7.24 -1.60
C ASN A 102 -3.39 7.58 -0.11
N SER A 103 -2.53 8.54 0.23
CA SER A 103 -2.38 9.10 1.59
C SER A 103 -2.52 10.61 1.56
N GLN A 104 -3.29 11.19 2.48
CA GLN A 104 -3.37 12.64 2.65
C GLN A 104 -2.14 13.25 3.35
N THR A 105 -1.26 12.42 3.91
CA THR A 105 -0.01 12.88 4.54
C THR A 105 1.18 12.07 4.03
N THR A 106 1.85 11.29 4.89
CA THR A 106 2.95 10.42 4.54
C THR A 106 2.44 9.04 4.13
N LEU A 107 3.08 8.45 3.14
CA LEU A 107 2.90 7.06 2.73
C LEU A 107 4.23 6.33 2.90
N ASP A 108 4.23 5.31 3.76
CA ASP A 108 5.38 4.48 4.08
C ASP A 108 5.10 3.03 3.72
N ILE A 109 5.87 2.46 2.79
CA ILE A 109 5.80 1.05 2.41
C ILE A 109 7.13 0.39 2.75
N GLN A 110 7.06 -0.70 3.52
CA GLN A 110 8.19 -1.54 3.90
C GLN A 110 7.91 -2.99 3.53
N THR A 111 8.65 -3.52 2.56
CA THR A 111 8.58 -4.93 2.16
C THR A 111 9.93 -5.61 2.33
N LYS A 112 9.90 -6.91 2.57
CA LYS A 112 11.13 -7.73 2.62
C LYS A 112 11.61 -8.16 1.23
N LYS A 113 10.69 -8.20 0.27
CA LYS A 113 10.88 -8.53 -1.14
C LYS A 113 10.45 -7.34 -2.01
N ASP A 114 10.07 -7.62 -3.25
CA ASP A 114 9.73 -6.63 -4.25
C ASP A 114 8.40 -5.90 -3.96
N ILE A 115 8.34 -4.67 -4.49
CA ILE A 115 7.09 -3.94 -4.72
C ILE A 115 6.80 -4.00 -6.21
N ASN A 116 5.63 -4.51 -6.59
CA ASN A 116 5.12 -4.45 -7.94
C ASN A 116 4.04 -3.37 -8.06
N ASN A 117 4.36 -2.25 -8.69
CA ASN A 117 3.45 -1.13 -8.99
C ASN A 117 3.18 -1.00 -10.50
N GLN A 118 3.28 -2.10 -11.26
CA GLN A 118 3.10 -2.05 -12.71
C GLN A 118 1.68 -1.59 -13.09
N SER A 119 1.58 -0.48 -13.83
CA SER A 119 0.28 0.18 -14.14
C SER A 119 -0.55 0.58 -12.92
N GLY A 120 0.06 0.62 -11.73
CA GLY A 120 -0.54 1.05 -10.48
C GLY A 120 -0.20 2.49 -10.12
N ILE A 121 -0.84 3.00 -9.07
CA ILE A 121 -0.60 4.34 -8.52
C ILE A 121 -0.31 4.22 -7.03
N ILE A 122 0.82 4.79 -6.62
CA ILE A 122 1.18 5.04 -5.22
C ILE A 122 1.37 6.55 -5.06
N ALA A 123 0.48 7.22 -4.33
CA ALA A 123 0.51 8.66 -4.19
C ALA A 123 0.33 9.11 -2.74
N ALA A 124 1.04 10.17 -2.39
CA ALA A 124 0.85 10.86 -1.12
C ALA A 124 0.85 12.37 -1.32
N ASN A 125 0.00 13.07 -0.58
CA ASN A 125 0.00 14.53 -0.59
C ASN A 125 1.31 15.10 -0.07
N GLN A 126 1.88 14.52 0.98
CA GLN A 126 3.16 14.96 1.52
C GLN A 126 4.28 14.09 0.96
N LYS A 127 4.71 13.09 1.71
CA LYS A 127 5.94 12.34 1.44
C LYS A 127 5.64 10.88 1.08
N VAL A 128 6.42 10.31 0.17
CA VAL A 128 6.41 8.87 -0.12
C VAL A 128 7.76 8.28 0.26
N ASN A 129 7.77 7.22 1.07
CA ASN A 129 8.96 6.41 1.36
C ASN A 129 8.68 4.95 1.00
N LEU A 130 9.52 4.38 0.13
CA LEU A 130 9.48 2.98 -0.26
C LEU A 130 10.77 2.29 0.18
N ASN A 131 10.66 1.17 0.87
CA ASN A 131 11.78 0.31 1.24
C ASN A 131 11.44 -1.13 0.86
N SER A 132 12.19 -1.71 -0.06
CA SER A 132 11.95 -3.03 -0.65
C SER A 132 13.25 -3.70 -1.10
N GLN A 133 13.16 -4.95 -1.55
CA GLN A 133 14.22 -5.62 -2.31
C GLN A 133 13.77 -5.75 -3.77
N GLY A 134 13.87 -4.65 -4.50
CA GLY A 134 13.37 -4.51 -5.87
C GLY A 134 12.08 -3.70 -5.97
N LEU A 135 11.93 -2.97 -7.07
CA LEU A 135 10.76 -2.16 -7.37
C LEU A 135 10.46 -2.23 -8.87
N ASN A 136 9.27 -2.70 -9.24
CA ASN A 136 8.76 -2.61 -10.61
C ASN A 136 7.69 -1.52 -10.68
N ASN A 137 8.03 -0.37 -11.24
CA ASN A 137 7.14 0.75 -11.50
C ASN A 137 6.83 0.92 -12.99
N ASN A 138 6.99 -0.13 -13.81
CA ASN A 138 6.78 0.01 -15.24
C ASN A 138 5.32 0.39 -15.57
N LYS A 139 5.09 1.44 -16.35
CA LYS A 139 3.76 2.05 -16.60
C LYS A 139 3.02 2.52 -15.34
N GLY A 140 3.66 2.42 -14.17
CA GLY A 140 3.11 2.85 -12.89
C GLY A 140 3.45 4.29 -12.58
N GLN A 141 2.87 4.80 -11.50
CA GLN A 141 3.11 6.14 -10.99
C GLN A 141 3.42 6.08 -9.50
N ILE A 142 4.50 6.73 -9.09
CA ILE A 142 4.84 6.98 -7.70
C ILE A 142 5.01 8.48 -7.52
N VAL A 143 4.14 9.10 -6.74
CA VAL A 143 3.99 10.55 -6.68
C VAL A 143 3.96 11.06 -5.25
N SER A 144 4.85 12.01 -4.94
CA SER A 144 4.80 12.85 -3.75
C SER A 144 4.43 14.27 -4.18
N LEU A 145 3.26 14.75 -3.76
CA LEU A 145 2.70 16.00 -4.29
C LEU A 145 3.34 17.27 -3.71
N ASN A 146 3.76 17.24 -2.43
CA ASN A 146 4.25 18.44 -1.75
C ASN A 146 5.64 18.30 -1.12
N ASP A 147 6.21 17.10 -1.06
CA ASP A 147 7.47 16.85 -0.37
C ASP A 147 8.37 15.90 -1.20
N ALA A 148 9.27 15.17 -0.53
CA ALA A 148 10.21 14.25 -1.12
C ALA A 148 9.62 12.86 -1.44
N LEU A 149 10.20 12.23 -2.46
CA LEU A 149 10.08 10.80 -2.73
C LEU A 149 11.41 10.14 -2.35
N THR A 150 11.36 9.14 -1.47
CA THR A 150 12.52 8.28 -1.17
C THR A 150 12.21 6.86 -1.58
N VAL A 151 13.09 6.27 -2.38
CA VAL A 151 13.02 4.87 -2.81
C VAL A 151 14.32 4.18 -2.42
N ASN A 152 14.21 3.13 -1.63
CA ASN A 152 15.28 2.18 -1.36
C ASN A 152 14.83 0.81 -1.87
N SER A 153 15.43 0.32 -2.96
CA SER A 153 15.14 -1.01 -3.51
C SER A 153 16.21 -2.05 -3.17
N GLY A 154 17.07 -1.76 -2.18
CA GLY A 154 18.09 -2.66 -1.66
C GLY A 154 19.11 -3.09 -2.72
N THR A 155 19.55 -4.35 -2.63
CA THR A 155 20.49 -4.97 -3.59
C THR A 155 19.72 -5.56 -4.77
N SER A 156 18.81 -4.80 -5.34
CA SER A 156 17.92 -5.26 -6.41
C SER A 156 17.54 -4.11 -7.33
N VAL A 157 16.92 -4.48 -8.46
CA VAL A 157 16.60 -3.56 -9.55
C VAL A 157 15.40 -2.68 -9.22
N LEU A 158 15.53 -1.39 -9.51
CA LEU A 158 14.42 -0.48 -9.74
C LEU A 158 14.13 -0.40 -11.24
N ASP A 159 13.00 -0.93 -11.68
CA ASP A 159 12.53 -0.83 -13.07
C ASP A 159 11.43 0.23 -13.20
N ASN A 160 11.72 1.29 -13.94
CA ASN A 160 10.87 2.44 -14.22
C ASN A 160 10.83 2.78 -15.72
N GLN A 161 11.04 1.82 -16.62
CA GLN A 161 11.21 2.09 -18.07
C GLN A 161 10.06 2.82 -18.77
N SER A 162 8.83 2.71 -18.28
CA SER A 162 7.69 3.52 -18.75
C SER A 162 6.90 4.10 -17.59
N GLY A 163 7.54 4.21 -16.42
CA GLY A 163 6.91 4.66 -15.18
C GLY A 163 7.21 6.11 -14.87
N VAL A 164 6.43 6.66 -13.94
CA VAL A 164 6.64 8.01 -13.41
C VAL A 164 7.10 7.92 -11.96
N LEU A 165 8.23 8.56 -11.67
CA LEU A 165 8.65 8.92 -10.32
C LEU A 165 8.60 10.45 -10.23
N GLN A 166 7.75 10.98 -9.34
CA GLN A 166 7.55 12.42 -9.20
C GLN A 166 7.57 12.84 -7.74
N ALA A 167 8.24 13.96 -7.47
CA ALA A 167 8.18 14.67 -6.20
C ALA A 167 8.19 16.17 -6.46
N LYS A 168 7.53 16.95 -5.61
CA LYS A 168 7.73 18.41 -5.56
C LYS A 168 9.06 18.76 -4.91
N GLY A 169 9.45 17.99 -3.90
CA GLY A 169 10.76 18.04 -3.26
C GLY A 169 11.78 17.15 -3.98
N ASN A 170 12.77 16.66 -3.22
CA ASN A 170 13.82 15.81 -3.77
C ASN A 170 13.31 14.39 -4.06
N ILE A 171 13.81 13.79 -5.13
CA ILE A 171 13.74 12.34 -5.35
C ILE A 171 15.08 11.74 -4.93
N ARG A 172 15.07 10.85 -3.93
CA ARG A 172 16.26 10.07 -3.51
C ARG A 172 16.03 8.61 -3.87
N ILE A 173 16.96 8.02 -4.62
CA ILE A 173 16.94 6.61 -5.02
C ILE A 173 18.20 5.94 -4.48
N ASP A 174 18.03 4.79 -3.85
CA ASP A 174 19.08 3.86 -3.41
C ASP A 174 18.74 2.48 -3.97
N ALA A 175 19.54 2.00 -4.92
CA ALA A 175 19.30 0.78 -5.68
C ALA A 175 20.61 0.25 -6.24
N GLU A 176 20.74 -1.08 -6.38
CA GLU A 176 21.88 -1.68 -7.07
C GLU A 176 21.87 -1.37 -8.58
N GLN A 177 20.69 -1.33 -9.18
CA GLN A 177 20.49 -0.99 -10.58
C GLN A 177 19.21 -0.19 -10.79
N VAL A 178 19.26 0.83 -11.64
CA VAL A 178 18.11 1.64 -12.05
C VAL A 178 17.92 1.50 -13.56
N ASN A 179 16.79 0.96 -13.97
CA ASN A 179 16.34 0.93 -15.35
C ASN A 179 15.27 2.01 -15.55
N SER A 180 15.60 3.11 -16.22
CA SER A 180 14.62 4.14 -16.57
C SER A 180 14.86 4.56 -18.02
N GLN A 181 13.80 4.67 -18.80
CA GLN A 181 13.84 5.24 -20.15
C GLN A 181 12.90 6.44 -20.19
N SER A 182 13.35 7.50 -20.87
CA SER A 182 12.62 8.75 -21.08
C SER A 182 11.65 8.64 -22.25
#